data_AF-A0A2V6A5C1-F1
#
_entry.id   AF-A0A2V6A5C1-F1
#
_cell.length_a   1.000
_cell.length_b   1.000
_cell.length_c   1.000
_cell.angle_alpha   90.00
_cell.angle_beta   90.00
_cell.angle_gamma   90.00
#
_symmetry.space_group_name_H-M   'P 1'
#
loop_
_entity.id
_entity.type
_entity.pdbx_description
1 polymer ?
#
loop_
_entity_poly.entity_id
_entity_poly.type
_entity_poly.pdbx_seq_one_letter_code
_entity_poly.pdbx_strand_id
1 'polypeptide(L)'
;MQTSLKTLTNIQTWRLAAITIGGALAMSLATTAFAAAKPGITSSTTATGQVGVSYTASSPLYQITATNSPTSYSTTVSIPGISFDSTTGKFTGTPTTAGSYSGQVMATNTGGTGNQNLTVTINPATPVITSSLTASGKQGVAFPYTITASNNPTSFGASGLPSGLTVNTSTGAISGTPTTNGNFNVTVSATNAGGTGSATLALHIDPPAPTITSAGTASGTAGSSFFYQITANQAIPSGGWGTTVSIPGVSFSTTTGAFSGTPTAAGTFNGNITATNANGTGTKTLSVTIAPQPHTFPTAIAAISPPAVYTGDTVTLDASASDTNPPGGTLTYVWQQTAPGSPTISLAPNNKAVIATFAAPAPPAGQDSQVVTFKVKVTDKDAPTQQQNSESAPVSTTVYALPTANAGPDQNVDQ
;
A
#
# COMPACT_ATOMS: atom_id res chain seq x y z
N MET A 1 -15.67 4.13 -110.10
CA MET A 1 -16.87 4.09 -109.24
C MET A 1 -16.40 3.84 -107.82
N GLN A 2 -16.74 4.73 -106.89
CA GLN A 2 -16.35 4.68 -105.47
C GLN A 2 -16.69 3.33 -104.83
N THR A 3 -15.80 2.83 -103.96
CA THR A 3 -16.22 2.01 -102.82
C THR A 3 -15.47 2.45 -101.57
N SER A 4 -16.25 2.73 -100.53
CA SER A 4 -15.85 3.26 -99.23
C SER A 4 -15.23 2.19 -98.34
N LEU A 5 -14.17 2.55 -97.60
CA LEU A 5 -13.48 1.70 -96.63
C LEU A 5 -14.05 1.99 -95.23
N LYS A 6 -14.71 1.01 -94.61
CA LYS A 6 -15.03 1.03 -93.17
C LYS A 6 -13.98 0.22 -92.41
N THR A 7 -13.31 0.88 -91.47
CA THR A 7 -12.38 0.29 -90.51
C THR A 7 -13.14 -0.48 -89.44
N LEU A 8 -12.80 -1.76 -89.23
CA LEU A 8 -13.25 -2.57 -88.10
C LEU A 8 -12.06 -3.36 -87.55
N THR A 9 -11.93 -3.29 -86.23
CA THR A 9 -10.85 -3.81 -85.40
C THR A 9 -10.95 -5.34 -85.22
N ASN A 10 -9.83 -6.03 -85.48
CA ASN A 10 -9.44 -7.34 -84.97
C ASN A 10 -10.50 -8.46 -84.91
N ILE A 11 -10.74 -9.13 -86.05
CA ILE A 11 -10.72 -10.61 -86.19
C ILE A 11 -10.22 -10.87 -87.62
N GLN A 12 -9.14 -11.64 -87.80
CA GLN A 12 -8.57 -11.97 -89.12
C GLN A 12 -9.52 -12.93 -89.87
N THR A 13 -10.45 -12.39 -90.66
CA THR A 13 -11.17 -13.12 -91.72
C THR A 13 -10.68 -12.63 -93.08
N TRP A 14 -9.93 -13.47 -93.79
CA TRP A 14 -9.46 -13.18 -95.14
C TRP A 14 -10.62 -13.25 -96.15
N ARG A 15 -10.72 -12.22 -97.01
CA ARG A 15 -11.67 -12.17 -98.14
C ARG A 15 -11.13 -13.03 -99.29
N LEU A 16 -11.93 -13.98 -99.77
CA LEU A 16 -11.66 -14.75 -100.98
C LEU A 16 -11.98 -13.87 -102.21
N ALA A 17 -10.98 -13.52 -103.03
CA ALA A 17 -11.22 -13.03 -104.38
C ALA A 17 -11.30 -14.25 -105.31
N ALA A 18 -12.50 -14.58 -105.80
CA ALA A 18 -12.67 -15.62 -106.79
C ALA A 18 -12.26 -15.09 -108.18
N ILE A 19 -11.21 -15.69 -108.76
CA ILE A 19 -10.91 -15.59 -110.19
C ILE A 19 -11.42 -16.89 -110.81
N THR A 20 -12.41 -16.79 -111.70
CA THR A 20 -12.93 -17.92 -112.47
C THR A 20 -12.07 -18.10 -113.72
N ILE A 21 -11.34 -19.23 -113.81
CA ILE A 21 -10.76 -19.72 -115.06
C ILE A 21 -11.16 -21.20 -115.16
N GLY A 22 -11.72 -21.58 -116.30
CA GLY A 22 -12.17 -22.95 -116.57
C GLY A 22 -11.01 -23.94 -116.61
N GLY A 23 -11.24 -25.15 -116.08
CA GLY A 23 -10.28 -26.25 -116.03
C GLY A 23 -9.80 -26.50 -114.59
N ALA A 24 -9.99 -27.72 -114.10
CA ALA A 24 -9.72 -28.11 -112.72
C ALA A 24 -8.29 -27.73 -112.28
N LEU A 25 -8.18 -26.80 -111.34
CA LEU A 25 -6.97 -26.56 -110.57
C LEU A 25 -7.26 -26.84 -109.09
N ALA A 26 -6.48 -27.75 -108.51
CA ALA A 26 -6.32 -27.82 -107.07
C ALA A 26 -5.64 -26.53 -106.61
N MET A 27 -6.41 -25.62 -106.01
CA MET A 27 -5.86 -24.48 -105.27
C MET A 27 -5.22 -24.99 -103.98
N SER A 28 -3.91 -25.21 -104.00
CA SER A 28 -3.11 -25.35 -102.79
C SER A 28 -3.12 -24.01 -102.06
N LEU A 29 -3.92 -23.87 -101.00
CA LEU A 29 -3.74 -22.82 -100.02
C LEU A 29 -2.38 -23.06 -99.34
N ALA A 30 -1.34 -22.36 -99.80
CA ALA A 30 -0.15 -22.18 -99.01
C ALA A 30 -0.51 -21.21 -97.88
N THR A 31 -1.09 -21.72 -96.80
CA THR A 31 -1.11 -21.00 -95.53
C THR A 31 0.33 -20.93 -95.06
N THR A 32 0.99 -19.78 -95.24
CA THR A 32 2.18 -19.45 -94.45
C THR A 32 1.70 -19.28 -93.02
N ALA A 33 1.63 -20.37 -92.27
CA ALA A 33 1.45 -20.32 -90.84
C ALA A 33 2.67 -19.57 -90.29
N PHE A 34 2.48 -18.34 -89.85
CA PHE A 34 3.48 -17.69 -89.01
C PHE A 34 3.67 -18.59 -87.79
N ALA A 35 4.90 -19.07 -87.58
CA ALA A 35 5.22 -19.87 -86.41
C ALA A 35 4.72 -19.09 -85.17
N ALA A 36 3.95 -19.77 -84.31
CA ALA A 36 3.48 -19.15 -83.09
C ALA A 36 4.68 -18.60 -82.32
N ALA A 37 4.58 -17.38 -81.77
CA ALA A 37 5.63 -16.86 -80.91
C ALA A 37 5.60 -17.62 -79.57
N LYS A 38 6.77 -17.99 -79.03
CA LYS A 38 6.85 -18.61 -77.69
C LYS A 38 6.23 -17.69 -76.62
N PRO A 39 5.69 -18.22 -75.51
CA PRO A 39 5.17 -17.39 -74.43
C PRO A 39 6.27 -16.53 -73.79
N GLY A 40 5.94 -15.30 -73.43
CA GLY A 40 6.76 -14.46 -72.55
C GLY A 40 6.10 -14.36 -71.18
N ILE A 41 6.79 -14.79 -70.11
CA ILE A 41 6.27 -14.72 -68.74
C ILE A 41 6.26 -13.25 -68.29
N THR A 42 5.10 -12.79 -67.82
CA THR A 42 4.85 -11.41 -67.37
C THR A 42 4.54 -11.30 -65.89
N SER A 43 4.36 -12.42 -65.19
CA SER A 43 4.23 -12.45 -63.73
C SER A 43 5.53 -11.98 -63.04
N SER A 44 5.42 -11.56 -61.77
CA SER A 44 6.54 -11.05 -60.98
C SER A 44 7.67 -12.08 -60.85
N THR A 45 8.93 -11.64 -60.84
CA THR A 45 10.09 -12.50 -60.56
C THR A 45 10.23 -12.85 -59.07
N THR A 46 9.38 -12.27 -58.22
CA THR A 46 9.36 -12.51 -56.78
C THR A 46 7.94 -12.74 -56.25
N ALA A 47 7.82 -13.57 -55.23
CA ALA A 47 6.59 -13.76 -54.47
C ALA A 47 6.90 -13.90 -52.97
N THR A 48 5.95 -13.54 -52.12
CA THR A 48 6.08 -13.70 -50.67
C THR A 48 4.89 -14.46 -50.10
N GLY A 49 5.18 -15.36 -49.17
CA GLY A 49 4.17 -16.08 -48.42
C GLY A 49 4.55 -16.24 -46.95
N GLN A 50 3.71 -16.93 -46.19
CA GLN A 50 3.92 -17.15 -44.76
C GLN A 50 3.63 -18.60 -44.36
N VAL A 51 4.43 -19.16 -43.46
CA VAL A 51 4.20 -20.48 -42.88
C VAL A 51 2.81 -20.53 -42.22
N GLY A 52 2.06 -21.60 -42.50
CA GLY A 52 0.74 -21.83 -41.91
C GLY A 52 -0.42 -21.06 -42.56
N VAL A 53 -0.15 -20.14 -43.50
CA VAL A 53 -1.18 -19.45 -44.28
C VAL A 53 -1.61 -20.32 -45.47
N SER A 54 -2.92 -20.50 -45.64
CA SER A 54 -3.48 -21.29 -46.73
C SER A 54 -3.66 -20.46 -48.00
N TYR A 55 -3.11 -20.94 -49.11
CA TYR A 55 -3.25 -20.36 -50.45
C TYR A 55 -4.11 -21.29 -51.31
N THR A 56 -5.19 -20.76 -51.88
CA THR A 56 -6.21 -21.54 -52.58
C THR A 56 -6.19 -21.28 -54.08
N ALA A 57 -6.96 -22.04 -54.87
CA ALA A 57 -7.07 -21.79 -56.30
C ALA A 57 -7.62 -20.38 -56.63
N SER A 58 -8.46 -19.80 -55.76
CA SER A 58 -8.99 -18.44 -55.94
C SER A 58 -8.04 -17.35 -55.45
N SER A 59 -7.14 -17.66 -54.51
CA SER A 59 -6.09 -16.77 -54.02
C SER A 59 -4.76 -17.55 -53.88
N PRO A 60 -4.07 -17.81 -55.01
CA PRO A 60 -2.85 -18.60 -54.99
C PRO A 60 -1.69 -17.79 -54.43
N LEU A 61 -0.67 -18.48 -53.93
CA LEU A 61 0.59 -17.87 -53.49
C LEU A 61 1.27 -17.13 -54.66
N TYR A 62 1.19 -17.75 -55.84
CA TYR A 62 1.70 -17.21 -57.08
C TYR A 62 0.95 -17.84 -58.26
N GLN A 63 0.80 -17.10 -59.34
CA GLN A 63 0.29 -17.62 -60.60
C GLN A 63 1.17 -17.14 -61.75
N ILE A 64 1.61 -18.08 -62.60
CA ILE A 64 2.31 -17.74 -63.83
C ILE A 64 1.32 -17.07 -64.79
N THR A 65 1.65 -15.86 -65.23
CA THR A 65 0.97 -15.19 -66.34
C THR A 65 1.94 -15.01 -67.48
N ALA A 66 1.48 -15.27 -68.72
CA ALA A 66 2.33 -15.20 -69.90
C ALA A 66 1.55 -14.75 -71.14
N THR A 67 2.26 -14.16 -72.09
CA THR A 67 1.74 -13.79 -73.41
C THR A 67 1.64 -15.00 -74.35
N ASN A 68 1.06 -14.81 -75.53
CA ASN A 68 0.98 -15.81 -76.61
C ASN A 68 0.27 -17.12 -76.23
N SER A 69 -0.74 -17.06 -75.35
CA SER A 69 -1.68 -18.16 -75.05
C SER A 69 -0.99 -19.51 -74.76
N PRO A 70 -0.30 -19.64 -73.61
CA PRO A 70 0.34 -20.90 -73.21
C PRO A 70 -0.69 -22.04 -73.07
N THR A 71 -0.28 -23.24 -73.46
CA THR A 71 -1.06 -24.48 -73.35
C THR A 71 -0.68 -25.32 -72.13
N SER A 72 0.49 -25.08 -71.53
CA SER A 72 0.93 -25.72 -70.29
C SER A 72 1.97 -24.88 -69.55
N TYR A 73 2.09 -25.16 -68.26
CA TYR A 73 3.07 -24.55 -67.37
C TYR A 73 3.89 -25.60 -66.63
N SER A 74 5.12 -25.25 -66.27
CA SER A 74 5.98 -26.06 -65.40
C SER A 74 6.87 -25.18 -64.53
N THR A 75 7.45 -25.76 -63.49
CA THR A 75 8.29 -25.06 -62.52
C THR A 75 9.39 -25.97 -61.99
N THR A 76 10.55 -25.40 -61.67
CA THR A 76 11.58 -26.03 -60.84
C THR A 76 11.59 -25.50 -59.41
N VAL A 77 10.75 -24.51 -59.08
CA VAL A 77 10.56 -24.01 -57.72
C VAL A 77 9.78 -25.04 -56.91
N SER A 78 10.40 -25.55 -55.83
CA SER A 78 9.78 -26.46 -54.87
C SER A 78 9.69 -25.79 -53.50
N ILE A 79 8.48 -25.70 -52.95
CA ILE A 79 8.21 -25.09 -51.64
C ILE A 79 7.45 -26.13 -50.80
N PRO A 80 7.98 -26.54 -49.62
CA PRO A 80 7.31 -27.50 -48.75
C PRO A 80 5.88 -27.06 -48.39
N GLY A 81 4.90 -27.92 -48.67
CA GLY A 81 3.47 -27.67 -48.41
C GLY A 81 2.73 -26.93 -49.53
N ILE A 82 3.40 -26.58 -50.63
CA ILE A 82 2.78 -25.98 -51.81
C ILE A 82 2.80 -26.98 -52.99
N SER A 83 1.64 -27.11 -53.63
CA SER A 83 1.43 -27.83 -54.88
C SER A 83 1.36 -26.86 -56.05
N PHE A 84 1.82 -27.32 -57.22
CA PHE A 84 1.77 -26.58 -58.48
C PHE A 84 0.81 -27.26 -59.46
N ASP A 85 -0.10 -26.50 -60.04
CA ASP A 85 -1.03 -26.96 -61.08
C ASP A 85 -0.47 -26.57 -62.46
N SER A 86 -0.06 -27.57 -63.25
CA SER A 86 0.53 -27.39 -64.58
C SER A 86 -0.44 -26.88 -65.65
N THR A 87 -1.75 -26.95 -65.40
CA THR A 87 -2.77 -26.46 -66.32
C THR A 87 -3.07 -24.98 -66.06
N THR A 88 -3.13 -24.58 -64.79
CA THR A 88 -3.47 -23.19 -64.42
C THR A 88 -2.28 -22.30 -64.08
N GLY A 89 -1.09 -22.90 -63.91
CA GLY A 89 0.14 -22.21 -63.53
C GLY A 89 0.14 -21.70 -62.08
N LYS A 90 -0.76 -22.23 -61.22
CA LYS A 90 -0.98 -21.75 -59.85
C LYS A 90 -0.20 -22.55 -58.81
N PHE A 91 0.35 -21.83 -57.83
CA PHE A 91 0.95 -22.37 -56.61
C PHE A 91 -0.08 -22.27 -55.46
N THR A 92 -0.52 -23.41 -54.93
CA THR A 92 -1.57 -23.51 -53.88
C THR A 92 -1.18 -24.49 -52.78
N GLY A 93 -1.74 -24.34 -51.58
CA GLY A 93 -1.40 -25.14 -50.39
C GLY A 93 -1.03 -24.28 -49.20
N THR A 94 -0.43 -24.88 -48.17
CA THR A 94 -0.03 -24.22 -46.93
C THR A 94 1.47 -24.42 -46.73
N PRO A 95 2.32 -23.39 -46.88
CA PRO A 95 3.75 -23.53 -46.66
C PRO A 95 4.04 -24.01 -45.24
N THR A 96 4.93 -24.99 -45.08
CA THR A 96 5.26 -25.56 -43.77
C THR A 96 6.62 -25.11 -43.23
N THR A 97 7.51 -24.61 -44.10
CA THR A 97 8.88 -24.25 -43.73
C THR A 97 9.24 -22.87 -44.27
N ALA A 98 9.71 -21.99 -43.39
CA ALA A 98 10.21 -20.67 -43.77
C ALA A 98 11.52 -20.77 -44.54
N GLY A 99 11.74 -19.89 -45.52
CA GLY A 99 12.94 -19.92 -46.35
C GLY A 99 12.78 -19.16 -47.66
N SER A 100 13.87 -19.07 -48.42
CA SER A 100 13.88 -18.54 -49.79
C SER A 100 14.02 -19.70 -50.77
N TYR A 101 13.07 -19.81 -51.70
CA TYR A 101 12.99 -20.89 -52.68
C TYR A 101 13.09 -20.28 -54.08
N SER A 102 14.19 -20.57 -54.79
CA SER A 102 14.44 -20.03 -56.13
C SER A 102 14.46 -21.13 -57.18
N GLY A 103 14.01 -20.80 -58.39
CA GLY A 103 13.96 -21.71 -59.53
C GLY A 103 13.47 -21.00 -60.78
N GLN A 104 13.13 -21.77 -61.81
CA GLN A 104 12.54 -21.26 -63.03
C GLN A 104 11.06 -21.64 -63.10
N VAL A 105 10.25 -20.71 -63.61
CA VAL A 105 8.90 -20.98 -64.08
C VAL A 105 8.90 -20.96 -65.60
N MET A 106 8.10 -21.83 -66.22
CA MET A 106 8.05 -21.99 -67.67
C MET A 106 6.61 -22.00 -68.17
N ALA A 107 6.41 -21.43 -69.35
CA ALA A 107 5.13 -21.42 -70.07
C ALA A 107 5.38 -21.87 -71.51
N THR A 108 4.58 -22.83 -72.00
CA THR A 108 4.81 -23.49 -73.30
C THR A 108 3.59 -23.40 -74.19
N ASN A 109 3.80 -23.13 -75.48
CA ASN A 109 2.81 -23.29 -76.55
C ASN A 109 3.48 -23.97 -77.78
N THR A 110 2.79 -24.04 -78.92
CA THR A 110 3.34 -24.60 -80.17
C THR A 110 4.54 -23.82 -80.75
N GLY A 111 4.73 -22.58 -80.31
CA GLY A 111 5.85 -21.70 -80.62
C GLY A 111 7.10 -21.91 -79.77
N GLY A 112 7.02 -22.75 -78.74
CA GLY A 112 8.12 -23.09 -77.84
C GLY A 112 7.86 -22.71 -76.37
N THR A 113 8.94 -22.70 -75.58
CA THR A 113 8.89 -22.47 -74.14
C THR A 113 9.57 -21.15 -73.76
N GLY A 114 8.86 -20.29 -73.05
CA GLY A 114 9.45 -19.16 -72.32
C GLY A 114 9.78 -19.55 -70.89
N ASN A 115 10.83 -18.95 -70.32
CA ASN A 115 11.24 -19.16 -68.94
C ASN A 115 11.53 -17.83 -68.22
N GLN A 116 11.44 -17.85 -66.90
CA GLN A 116 11.78 -16.73 -66.03
C GLN A 116 12.23 -17.27 -64.67
N ASN A 117 13.22 -16.62 -64.06
CA ASN A 117 13.60 -16.93 -62.68
C ASN A 117 12.54 -16.39 -61.71
N LEU A 118 12.12 -17.24 -60.77
CA LEU A 118 11.22 -16.90 -59.67
C LEU A 118 11.94 -17.16 -58.35
N THR A 119 11.88 -16.19 -57.43
CA THR A 119 12.26 -16.38 -56.02
C THR A 119 11.04 -16.17 -55.13
N VAL A 120 10.73 -17.18 -54.32
CA VAL A 120 9.63 -17.15 -53.37
C VAL A 120 10.17 -17.14 -51.94
N THR A 121 9.86 -16.08 -51.19
CA THR A 121 10.22 -15.97 -49.77
C THR A 121 9.04 -16.38 -48.91
N ILE A 122 9.19 -17.44 -48.12
CA ILE A 122 8.21 -17.83 -47.10
C ILE A 122 8.70 -17.32 -45.74
N ASN A 123 7.98 -16.34 -45.19
CA ASN A 123 8.22 -15.81 -43.85
C ASN A 123 7.79 -16.83 -42.78
N PRO A 124 8.42 -16.84 -41.60
CA PRO A 124 7.97 -17.66 -40.47
C PRO A 124 6.55 -17.28 -40.04
N ALA A 125 5.90 -18.17 -39.28
CA ALA A 125 4.65 -17.82 -38.60
C ALA A 125 4.91 -16.70 -37.57
N THR A 126 3.90 -15.87 -37.28
CA THR A 126 4.01 -14.83 -36.25
C THR A 126 4.31 -15.45 -34.89
N PRO A 127 5.13 -14.82 -34.03
CA PRO A 127 5.37 -15.32 -32.68
C PRO A 127 4.08 -15.45 -31.87
N VAL A 128 3.98 -16.45 -31.00
CA VAL A 128 2.90 -16.57 -30.02
C VAL A 128 3.51 -16.56 -28.63
N ILE A 129 3.06 -15.65 -27.77
CA ILE A 129 3.53 -15.54 -26.38
C ILE A 129 3.20 -16.84 -25.63
N THR A 130 4.22 -17.41 -24.98
CA THR A 130 4.11 -18.67 -24.22
C THR A 130 4.40 -18.50 -22.72
N SER A 131 4.96 -17.35 -22.31
CA SER A 131 5.17 -17.02 -20.88
C SER A 131 3.85 -16.86 -20.12
N SER A 132 3.86 -17.04 -18.80
CA SER A 132 2.69 -16.84 -17.93
C SER A 132 2.08 -15.45 -18.13
N LEU A 133 0.77 -15.37 -18.32
CA LEU A 133 0.05 -14.10 -18.46
C LEU A 133 -0.42 -13.51 -17.12
N THR A 134 0.08 -14.05 -16.02
CA THR A 134 -0.07 -13.49 -14.67
C THR A 134 1.28 -13.45 -13.97
N ALA A 135 1.54 -12.36 -13.24
CA ALA A 135 2.72 -12.20 -12.40
C ALA A 135 2.42 -11.29 -11.20
N SER A 136 3.16 -11.50 -10.11
CA SER A 136 3.11 -10.64 -8.92
C SER A 136 4.51 -10.17 -8.52
N GLY A 137 4.61 -8.96 -7.99
CA GLY A 137 5.82 -8.37 -7.46
C GLY A 137 5.51 -7.47 -6.26
N LYS A 138 6.53 -6.85 -5.67
CA LYS A 138 6.38 -5.93 -4.53
C LYS A 138 7.04 -4.59 -4.83
N GLN A 139 6.37 -3.50 -4.47
CA GLN A 139 6.90 -2.15 -4.62
C GLN A 139 8.23 -2.02 -3.87
N GLY A 140 9.24 -1.45 -4.52
CA GLY A 140 10.58 -1.30 -3.95
C GLY A 140 11.43 -2.58 -3.97
N VAL A 141 10.94 -3.70 -4.51
CA VAL A 141 11.67 -4.97 -4.66
C VAL A 141 11.92 -5.28 -6.13
N ALA A 142 13.10 -5.81 -6.46
CA ALA A 142 13.43 -6.18 -7.83
C ALA A 142 12.43 -7.21 -8.38
N PHE A 143 11.92 -6.96 -9.59
CA PHE A 143 10.95 -7.81 -10.28
C PHE A 143 11.60 -8.54 -11.45
N PRO A 144 11.69 -9.89 -11.43
CA PRO A 144 12.17 -10.67 -12.57
C PRO A 144 11.01 -11.30 -13.34
N TYR A 145 10.89 -10.99 -14.63
CA TYR A 145 9.99 -11.68 -15.55
C TYR A 145 10.65 -11.79 -16.93
N THR A 146 10.39 -12.86 -17.69
CA THR A 146 10.92 -13.01 -19.04
C THR A 146 9.81 -13.39 -20.00
N ILE A 147 9.67 -12.59 -21.06
CA ILE A 147 8.76 -12.89 -22.17
C ILE A 147 9.35 -14.05 -22.96
N THR A 148 8.58 -15.12 -23.11
CA THR A 148 8.92 -16.24 -23.99
C THR A 148 7.87 -16.35 -25.07
N ALA A 149 8.27 -16.72 -26.29
CA ALA A 149 7.37 -16.89 -27.41
C ALA A 149 7.85 -18.00 -28.36
N SER A 150 6.91 -18.57 -29.11
CA SER A 150 7.19 -19.51 -30.20
C SER A 150 7.64 -18.80 -31.48
N ASN A 151 7.98 -19.58 -32.51
CA ASN A 151 8.34 -19.10 -33.86
C ASN A 151 9.58 -18.19 -33.91
N ASN A 152 10.56 -18.41 -33.03
CA ASN A 152 11.89 -17.77 -33.05
C ASN A 152 11.81 -16.23 -33.15
N PRO A 153 11.34 -15.55 -32.09
CA PRO A 153 11.33 -14.09 -32.07
C PRO A 153 12.75 -13.51 -32.16
N THR A 154 12.89 -12.39 -32.86
CA THR A 154 14.11 -11.60 -32.99
C THR A 154 14.11 -10.37 -32.09
N SER A 155 12.95 -9.97 -31.56
CA SER A 155 12.82 -8.90 -30.58
C SER A 155 11.56 -9.06 -29.72
N PHE A 156 11.57 -8.39 -28.58
CA PHE A 156 10.49 -8.36 -27.60
C PHE A 156 10.09 -6.93 -27.26
N GLY A 157 8.84 -6.75 -26.81
CA GLY A 157 8.31 -5.47 -26.38
C GLY A 157 7.38 -5.62 -25.16
N ALA A 158 7.24 -4.53 -24.42
CA ALA A 158 6.30 -4.42 -23.31
C ALA A 158 5.81 -2.97 -23.20
N SER A 159 4.50 -2.77 -23.11
CA SER A 159 3.89 -1.45 -22.89
C SER A 159 2.89 -1.51 -21.73
N GLY A 160 2.71 -0.38 -21.02
CA GLY A 160 1.90 -0.33 -19.81
C GLY A 160 2.58 -0.87 -18.55
N LEU A 161 3.92 -0.99 -18.56
CA LEU A 161 4.69 -1.37 -17.38
C LEU A 161 4.53 -0.34 -16.24
N PRO A 162 4.46 -0.78 -14.98
CA PRO A 162 4.61 0.10 -13.81
C PRO A 162 5.92 0.89 -13.89
N SER A 163 5.91 2.12 -13.37
CA SER A 163 7.11 2.94 -13.22
C SER A 163 8.22 2.18 -12.50
N GLY A 164 9.45 2.24 -13.03
CA GLY A 164 10.62 1.54 -12.50
C GLY A 164 10.88 0.17 -13.13
N LEU A 165 10.00 -0.34 -13.99
CA LEU A 165 10.23 -1.53 -14.79
C LEU A 165 10.55 -1.18 -16.25
N THR A 166 11.43 -1.97 -16.87
CA THR A 166 11.80 -1.85 -18.29
C THR A 166 11.92 -3.23 -18.92
N VAL A 167 11.76 -3.30 -20.25
CA VAL A 167 12.00 -4.52 -21.03
C VAL A 167 13.32 -4.42 -21.78
N ASN A 168 14.12 -5.47 -21.71
CA ASN A 168 15.24 -5.68 -22.60
C ASN A 168 14.73 -6.31 -23.90
N THR A 169 14.81 -5.56 -25.01
CA THR A 169 14.18 -5.93 -26.28
C THR A 169 14.84 -7.10 -26.99
N SER A 170 16.08 -7.47 -26.65
CA SER A 170 16.77 -8.63 -27.25
C SER A 170 16.55 -9.91 -26.47
N THR A 171 16.35 -9.83 -25.15
CA THR A 171 16.22 -11.00 -24.27
C THR A 171 14.80 -11.25 -23.76
N GLY A 172 13.90 -10.26 -23.87
CA GLY A 172 12.55 -10.34 -23.33
C GLY A 172 12.48 -10.18 -21.80
N ALA A 173 13.60 -9.92 -21.13
CA ALA A 173 13.64 -9.72 -19.69
C ALA A 173 12.96 -8.40 -19.31
N ILE A 174 11.87 -8.48 -18.56
CA ILE A 174 11.29 -7.35 -17.83
C ILE A 174 11.95 -7.33 -16.44
N SER A 175 12.62 -6.23 -16.14
CA SER A 175 13.42 -6.07 -14.92
C SER A 175 13.33 -4.65 -14.36
N GLY A 176 13.82 -4.48 -13.14
CA GLY A 176 13.82 -3.22 -12.42
C GLY A 176 13.10 -3.31 -11.08
N THR A 177 12.83 -2.16 -10.47
CA THR A 177 12.21 -2.05 -9.15
C THR A 177 10.97 -1.18 -9.29
N PRO A 178 9.75 -1.74 -9.17
CA PRO A 178 8.54 -0.96 -9.36
C PRO A 178 8.37 0.06 -8.23
N THR A 179 8.07 1.30 -8.59
CA THR A 179 7.91 2.41 -7.63
C THR A 179 6.47 2.67 -7.25
N THR A 180 5.51 2.03 -7.92
CA THR A 180 4.07 2.19 -7.70
C THR A 180 3.43 0.81 -7.53
N ASN A 181 2.63 0.65 -6.50
CA ASN A 181 1.84 -0.57 -6.26
C ASN A 181 0.48 -0.51 -6.98
N GLY A 182 -0.13 -1.66 -7.23
CA GLY A 182 -1.44 -1.76 -7.89
C GLY A 182 -1.52 -2.87 -8.95
N ASN A 183 -2.61 -2.87 -9.72
CA ASN A 183 -2.86 -3.81 -10.80
C ASN A 183 -2.61 -3.15 -12.16
N PHE A 184 -1.85 -3.84 -13.02
CA PHE A 184 -1.43 -3.34 -14.32
C PHE A 184 -1.74 -4.37 -15.41
N ASN A 185 -2.29 -3.91 -16.53
CA ASN A 185 -2.49 -4.72 -17.72
C ASN A 185 -1.38 -4.38 -18.73
N VAL A 186 -0.30 -5.16 -18.68
CA VAL A 186 0.89 -4.94 -19.51
C VAL A 186 0.71 -5.67 -20.84
N THR A 187 0.85 -4.98 -21.97
CA THR A 187 0.88 -5.66 -23.28
C THR A 187 2.31 -6.11 -23.55
N VAL A 188 2.54 -7.43 -23.56
CA VAL A 188 3.82 -8.03 -23.96
C VAL A 188 3.75 -8.48 -25.41
N SER A 189 4.86 -8.34 -26.14
CA SER A 189 4.94 -8.68 -27.55
C SER A 189 6.26 -9.34 -27.92
N ALA A 190 6.23 -10.10 -29.01
CA ALA A 190 7.39 -10.71 -29.62
C ALA A 190 7.27 -10.62 -31.15
N THR A 191 8.38 -10.32 -31.83
CA THR A 191 8.41 -10.02 -33.27
C THR A 191 9.44 -10.88 -33.99
N ASN A 192 9.10 -11.35 -35.18
CA ASN A 192 10.03 -11.94 -36.15
C ASN A 192 9.73 -11.40 -37.57
N ALA A 193 10.38 -11.94 -38.61
CA ALA A 193 10.14 -11.53 -40.00
C ALA A 193 8.70 -11.82 -40.51
N GLY A 194 7.96 -12.69 -39.84
CA GLY A 194 6.55 -12.99 -40.10
C GLY A 194 5.57 -12.01 -39.45
N GLY A 195 6.04 -11.15 -38.55
CA GLY A 195 5.24 -10.13 -37.87
C GLY A 195 5.35 -10.19 -36.34
N THR A 196 4.38 -9.58 -35.66
CA THR A 196 4.34 -9.44 -34.20
C THR A 196 3.15 -10.18 -33.61
N GLY A 197 3.39 -10.97 -32.57
CA GLY A 197 2.34 -11.47 -31.68
C GLY A 197 2.37 -10.75 -30.33
N SER A 198 1.19 -10.58 -29.73
CA SER A 198 1.04 -9.89 -28.44
C SER A 198 0.06 -10.62 -27.52
N ALA A 199 0.23 -10.44 -26.22
CA ALA A 199 -0.68 -10.89 -25.18
C ALA A 199 -0.71 -9.90 -24.00
N THR A 200 -1.75 -9.96 -23.18
CA THR A 200 -1.86 -9.12 -21.98
C THR A 200 -1.39 -9.90 -20.75
N LEU A 201 -0.37 -9.38 -20.08
CA LEU A 201 0.11 -9.82 -18.77
C LEU A 201 -0.61 -9.02 -17.67
N ALA A 202 -1.35 -9.72 -16.81
CA ALA A 202 -1.91 -9.16 -15.59
C ALA A 202 -0.81 -9.14 -14.50
N LEU A 203 -0.27 -7.96 -14.23
CA LEU A 203 0.79 -7.74 -13.25
C LEU A 203 0.23 -7.09 -11.99
N HIS A 204 0.38 -7.75 -10.85
CA HIS A 204 0.03 -7.19 -9.54
C HIS A 204 1.30 -6.79 -8.77
N ILE A 205 1.39 -5.53 -8.34
CA ILE A 205 2.48 -5.05 -7.47
C ILE A 205 1.92 -4.78 -6.07
N ASP A 206 2.35 -5.57 -5.09
CA ASP A 206 1.99 -5.42 -3.69
C ASP A 206 2.60 -4.15 -3.09
N PRO A 207 1.89 -3.44 -2.18
CA PRO A 207 2.49 -2.36 -1.41
C PRO A 207 3.62 -2.86 -0.49
N PRO A 208 4.51 -1.97 -0.03
CA PRO A 208 5.52 -2.32 0.95
C PRO A 208 4.89 -2.63 2.32
N ALA A 209 5.71 -3.17 3.22
CA ALA A 209 5.39 -3.16 4.64
C ALA A 209 5.17 -1.70 5.12
N PRO A 210 4.30 -1.46 6.11
CA PRO A 210 4.04 -0.11 6.58
C PRO A 210 5.27 0.47 7.29
N THR A 211 5.41 1.79 7.24
CA THR A 211 6.38 2.56 8.02
C THR A 211 5.63 3.40 9.03
N ILE A 212 6.02 3.30 10.30
CA ILE A 212 5.42 4.09 11.39
C ILE A 212 5.91 5.55 11.31
N THR A 213 4.96 6.48 11.18
CA THR A 213 5.21 7.92 11.00
C THR A 213 5.01 8.73 12.28
N SER A 214 4.31 8.22 13.30
CA SER A 214 4.15 8.88 14.60
C SER A 214 5.50 9.06 15.31
N ALA A 215 5.60 10.05 16.22
CA ALA A 215 6.84 10.35 16.94
C ALA A 215 7.34 9.14 17.76
N GLY A 216 8.66 8.92 17.82
CA GLY A 216 9.25 7.87 18.67
C GLY A 216 9.28 8.19 20.16
N THR A 217 8.71 9.33 20.56
CA THR A 217 8.62 9.79 21.93
C THR A 217 7.23 10.32 22.23
N ALA A 218 6.81 10.20 23.49
CA ALA A 218 5.61 10.83 24.02
C ALA A 218 5.85 11.24 25.48
N SER A 219 5.07 12.20 25.97
CA SER A 219 5.09 12.61 27.37
C SER A 219 3.68 12.73 27.95
N GLY A 220 3.59 12.55 29.26
CA GLY A 220 2.35 12.71 30.02
C GLY A 220 2.65 12.99 31.50
N THR A 221 1.59 13.09 32.29
CA THR A 221 1.68 13.32 33.74
C THR A 221 0.85 12.26 34.46
N ALA A 222 1.38 11.69 35.54
CA ALA A 222 0.64 10.74 36.36
C ALA A 222 -0.66 11.39 36.89
N GLY A 223 -1.74 10.62 36.93
CA GLY A 223 -3.06 11.08 37.34
C GLY A 223 -3.82 11.93 36.30
N SER A 224 -3.21 12.25 35.15
CA SER A 224 -3.86 13.00 34.06
C SER A 224 -4.21 12.08 32.88
N SER A 225 -5.19 12.46 32.06
CA SER A 225 -5.50 11.68 30.85
C SER A 225 -4.31 11.69 29.88
N PHE A 226 -4.03 10.50 29.33
CA PHE A 226 -2.98 10.28 28.35
C PHE A 226 -3.59 9.70 27.08
N PHE A 227 -3.17 10.23 25.94
CA PHE A 227 -3.52 9.71 24.62
C PHE A 227 -2.32 9.77 23.69
N TYR A 228 -2.03 8.67 23.01
CA TYR A 228 -1.04 8.62 21.95
C TYR A 228 -1.54 7.73 20.82
N GLN A 229 -1.48 8.24 19.60
CA GLN A 229 -1.93 7.55 18.40
C GLN A 229 -0.73 7.12 17.57
N ILE A 230 -0.61 5.81 17.31
CA ILE A 230 0.32 5.33 16.29
C ILE A 230 -0.26 5.70 14.91
N THR A 231 0.59 6.26 14.05
CA THR A 231 0.27 6.51 12.64
C THR A 231 1.29 5.82 11.74
N ALA A 232 0.85 5.40 10.56
CA ALA A 232 1.67 4.76 9.54
C ALA A 232 1.33 5.30 8.15
N ASN A 233 2.24 5.13 7.19
CA ASN A 233 2.06 5.61 5.81
C ASN A 233 1.14 4.72 4.96
N GLN A 234 0.90 3.48 5.38
CA GLN A 234 0.00 2.54 4.70
C GLN A 234 -1.22 2.23 5.58
N ALA A 235 -2.32 1.80 4.96
CA ALA A 235 -3.49 1.31 5.68
C ALA A 235 -3.14 0.05 6.49
N ILE A 236 -3.59 0.03 7.75
CA ILE A 236 -3.38 -1.08 8.68
C ILE A 236 -4.73 -1.77 8.94
N PRO A 237 -4.88 -3.07 8.64
CA PRO A 237 -6.08 -3.82 8.97
C PRO A 237 -6.32 -3.89 10.49
N SER A 238 -7.56 -4.13 10.89
CA SER A 238 -7.91 -4.35 12.30
C SER A 238 -7.07 -5.48 12.91
N GLY A 239 -6.48 -5.23 14.09
CA GLY A 239 -5.54 -6.16 14.74
C GLY A 239 -4.10 -6.06 14.21
N GLY A 240 -3.84 -5.21 13.22
CA GLY A 240 -2.48 -5.00 12.67
C GLY A 240 -1.60 -4.09 13.53
N TRP A 241 -2.13 -3.43 14.55
CA TRP A 241 -1.35 -2.61 15.47
C TRP A 241 -0.88 -3.41 16.68
N GLY A 242 0.36 -3.20 17.11
CA GLY A 242 0.95 -3.89 18.25
C GLY A 242 1.89 -3.00 19.05
N THR A 243 2.16 -3.41 20.29
CA THR A 243 3.09 -2.72 21.19
C THR A 243 3.70 -3.69 22.19
N THR A 244 4.94 -3.41 22.61
CA THR A 244 5.55 -3.97 23.83
C THR A 244 5.72 -2.92 24.93
N VAL A 245 5.30 -1.67 24.68
CA VAL A 245 5.28 -0.60 25.67
C VAL A 245 4.14 -0.87 26.65
N SER A 246 4.46 -0.92 27.94
CA SER A 246 3.50 -1.07 29.03
C SER A 246 3.59 0.12 29.98
N ILE A 247 2.52 0.90 30.08
CA ILE A 247 2.41 2.07 30.96
C ILE A 247 1.27 1.77 31.95
N PRO A 248 1.53 1.74 33.28
CA PRO A 248 0.50 1.49 34.28
C PRO A 248 -0.67 2.47 34.15
N GLY A 249 -1.90 1.97 34.05
CA GLY A 249 -3.12 2.78 33.89
C GLY A 249 -3.46 3.19 32.46
N VAL A 250 -2.68 2.78 31.47
CA VAL A 250 -2.93 3.05 30.04
C VAL A 250 -3.18 1.74 29.30
N SER A 251 -4.25 1.69 28.52
CA SER A 251 -4.60 0.57 27.65
C SER A 251 -4.15 0.83 26.22
N PHE A 252 -3.94 -0.25 25.45
CA PHE A 252 -3.63 -0.19 24.03
C PHE A 252 -4.72 -0.89 23.21
N SER A 253 -5.17 -0.25 22.13
CA SER A 253 -6.12 -0.81 21.17
C SER A 253 -5.41 -1.34 19.94
N THR A 254 -5.44 -2.65 19.71
CA THR A 254 -4.87 -3.30 18.51
C THR A 254 -5.68 -2.99 17.23
N THR A 255 -6.92 -2.51 17.37
CA THR A 255 -7.78 -2.09 16.26
C THR A 255 -7.41 -0.71 15.74
N THR A 256 -7.15 0.23 16.67
CA THR A 256 -6.92 1.64 16.31
C THR A 256 -5.47 2.06 16.43
N GLY A 257 -4.60 1.30 17.11
CA GLY A 257 -3.23 1.69 17.40
C GLY A 257 -3.11 2.82 18.43
N ALA A 258 -4.16 3.02 19.24
CA ALA A 258 -4.21 4.09 20.24
C ALA A 258 -3.83 3.57 21.62
N PHE A 259 -3.00 4.35 22.33
CA PHE A 259 -2.85 4.28 23.78
C PHE A 259 -3.83 5.27 24.40
N SER A 260 -4.60 4.85 25.39
CA SER A 260 -5.52 5.72 26.14
C SER A 260 -5.67 5.28 27.59
N GLY A 261 -5.82 6.24 28.49
CA GLY A 261 -6.05 5.99 29.91
C GLY A 261 -5.49 7.10 30.79
N THR A 262 -5.27 6.79 32.07
CA THR A 262 -4.71 7.71 33.05
C THR A 262 -3.49 7.03 33.67
N PRO A 263 -2.25 7.44 33.34
CA PRO A 263 -1.06 6.84 33.89
C PRO A 263 -1.04 6.94 35.42
N THR A 264 -0.72 5.86 36.12
CA THR A 264 -0.74 5.84 37.59
C THR A 264 0.65 5.95 38.23
N ALA A 265 1.72 5.79 37.44
CA ALA A 265 3.09 5.84 37.93
C ALA A 265 3.95 6.74 37.03
N ALA A 266 4.76 7.59 37.68
CA ALA A 266 5.81 8.34 37.00
C ALA A 266 6.95 7.41 36.57
N GLY A 267 7.63 7.76 35.47
CA GLY A 267 8.75 6.99 34.95
C GLY A 267 8.88 7.08 33.43
N THR A 268 9.90 6.40 32.89
CA THR A 268 10.10 6.25 31.45
C THR A 268 9.82 4.81 31.04
N PHE A 269 8.88 4.63 30.12
CA PHE A 269 8.44 3.34 29.60
C PHE A 269 8.88 3.20 28.15
N ASN A 270 9.71 2.18 27.87
CA ASN A 270 10.29 1.96 26.56
C ASN A 270 9.79 0.65 25.97
N GLY A 271 9.65 0.61 24.65
CA GLY A 271 9.28 -0.59 23.93
C GLY A 271 9.17 -0.35 22.44
N ASN A 272 8.72 -1.38 21.73
CA ASN A 272 8.48 -1.30 20.30
C ASN A 272 6.99 -1.13 20.04
N ILE A 273 6.66 -0.30 19.06
CA ILE A 273 5.34 -0.23 18.43
C ILE A 273 5.44 -0.82 17.03
N THR A 274 4.39 -1.52 16.61
CA THR A 274 4.34 -2.23 15.33
C THR A 274 3.07 -1.90 14.55
N ALA A 275 3.22 -1.86 13.24
CA ALA A 275 2.11 -1.76 12.28
C ALA A 275 2.28 -2.91 11.28
N THR A 276 1.23 -3.68 11.02
CA THR A 276 1.31 -4.88 10.19
C THR A 276 0.21 -4.86 9.13
N ASN A 277 0.58 -5.06 7.87
CA ASN A 277 -0.35 -5.33 6.77
C ASN A 277 -0.05 -6.71 6.15
N ALA A 278 -0.77 -7.10 5.10
CA ALA A 278 -0.56 -8.38 4.40
C ALA A 278 0.87 -8.54 3.84
N ASN A 279 1.61 -7.44 3.68
CA ASN A 279 2.92 -7.39 3.05
C ASN A 279 4.08 -7.24 4.06
N GLY A 280 3.79 -7.31 5.35
CA GLY A 280 4.77 -7.37 6.43
C GLY A 280 4.52 -6.36 7.56
N THR A 281 5.52 -6.22 8.42
CA THR A 281 5.45 -5.44 9.66
C THR A 281 6.50 -4.33 9.67
N GLY A 282 6.07 -3.11 9.95
CA GLY A 282 6.94 -2.01 10.35
C GLY A 282 7.10 -1.96 11.87
N THR A 283 8.29 -1.62 12.34
CA THR A 283 8.61 -1.51 13.77
C THR A 283 9.31 -0.19 14.05
N LYS A 284 8.96 0.46 15.16
CA LYS A 284 9.62 1.67 15.65
C LYS A 284 9.69 1.63 17.18
N THR A 285 10.77 2.14 17.76
CA THR A 285 10.89 2.30 19.20
C THR A 285 10.04 3.48 19.67
N LEU A 286 9.31 3.31 20.76
CA LEU A 286 8.57 4.36 21.45
C LEU A 286 9.08 4.47 22.90
N SER A 287 9.46 5.69 23.29
CA SER A 287 9.80 6.06 24.66
C SER A 287 8.75 7.02 25.23
N VAL A 288 8.07 6.61 26.29
CA VAL A 288 7.03 7.43 26.94
C VAL A 288 7.50 7.87 28.31
N THR A 289 7.59 9.18 28.53
CA THR A 289 7.97 9.77 29.81
C THR A 289 6.74 10.30 30.54
N ILE A 290 6.42 9.70 31.68
CA ILE A 290 5.36 10.16 32.58
C ILE A 290 5.99 10.93 33.73
N ALA A 291 5.72 12.24 33.78
CA ALA A 291 6.12 13.09 34.89
C ALA A 291 5.27 12.77 36.14
N PRO A 292 5.82 12.95 37.36
CA PRO A 292 5.02 12.87 38.58
C PRO A 292 3.91 13.91 38.57
N GLN A 293 2.80 13.60 39.23
CA GLN A 293 1.70 14.55 39.42
C GLN A 293 2.22 15.74 40.24
N PRO A 294 1.99 16.99 39.81
CA PRO A 294 2.42 18.14 40.58
C PRO A 294 1.58 18.31 41.84
N HIS A 295 2.24 18.39 42.99
CA HIS A 295 1.62 18.74 44.27
C HIS A 295 1.68 20.26 44.51
N THR A 296 0.70 20.76 45.25
CA THR A 296 0.60 22.16 45.69
C THR A 296 0.31 22.22 47.19
N PHE A 297 -0.01 23.40 47.73
CA PHE A 297 -0.34 23.59 49.14
C PHE A 297 -1.34 22.54 49.65
N PRO A 298 -1.04 21.83 50.75
CA PRO A 298 -2.01 20.95 51.37
C PRO A 298 -3.15 21.75 52.01
N THR A 299 -4.26 21.09 52.32
CA THR A 299 -5.37 21.72 53.07
C THR A 299 -5.28 21.29 54.53
N ALA A 300 -5.08 22.27 55.43
CA ALA A 300 -5.01 22.04 56.87
C ALA A 300 -6.37 22.27 57.53
N ILE A 301 -6.95 21.22 58.11
CA ILE A 301 -8.23 21.28 58.83
C ILE A 301 -8.02 20.72 60.23
N ALA A 302 -8.40 21.52 61.24
CA ALA A 302 -8.41 21.13 62.63
C ALA A 302 -9.84 21.13 63.16
N ALA A 303 -10.13 20.20 64.07
CA ALA A 303 -11.31 20.19 64.91
C ALA A 303 -10.89 20.02 66.37
N ILE A 304 -11.72 20.53 67.28
CA ILE A 304 -11.58 20.34 68.72
C ILE A 304 -12.91 19.92 69.32
N SER A 305 -12.89 18.95 70.23
CA SER A 305 -14.09 18.47 70.91
C SER A 305 -13.77 17.94 72.30
N PRO A 306 -14.60 18.24 73.32
CA PRO A 306 -15.77 19.12 73.27
C PRO A 306 -15.40 20.62 73.21
N PRO A 307 -16.31 21.52 72.76
CA PRO A 307 -16.05 22.98 72.72
C PRO A 307 -16.08 23.65 74.11
N ALA A 308 -16.57 22.94 75.12
CA ALA A 308 -16.60 23.37 76.51
C ALA A 308 -16.44 22.16 77.42
N VAL A 309 -15.58 22.29 78.44
CA VAL A 309 -15.23 21.21 79.37
C VAL A 309 -14.90 21.77 80.76
N TYR A 310 -14.82 20.91 81.77
CA TYR A 310 -14.27 21.27 83.07
C TYR A 310 -12.80 20.88 83.17
N THR A 311 -12.09 21.47 84.13
CA THR A 311 -10.72 21.08 84.50
C THR A 311 -10.60 19.57 84.67
N GLY A 312 -9.61 18.96 84.01
CA GLY A 312 -9.31 17.53 84.06
C GLY A 312 -9.99 16.69 82.97
N ASP A 313 -11.04 17.20 82.32
CA ASP A 313 -11.70 16.51 81.22
C ASP A 313 -10.74 16.28 80.03
N THR A 314 -10.97 15.22 79.27
CA THR A 314 -10.18 14.96 78.06
C THR A 314 -10.75 15.75 76.88
N VAL A 315 -9.88 16.51 76.23
CA VAL A 315 -10.18 17.23 74.98
C VAL A 315 -9.42 16.56 73.85
N THR A 316 -10.11 16.36 72.73
CA THR A 316 -9.56 15.79 71.49
C THR A 316 -9.32 16.87 70.47
N LEU A 317 -8.12 16.87 69.88
CA LEU A 317 -7.73 17.60 68.70
C LEU A 317 -7.67 16.61 67.53
N ASP A 318 -8.34 16.93 66.43
CA ASP A 318 -8.45 16.04 65.27
C ASP A 318 -8.10 16.79 63.98
N ALA A 319 -7.09 16.30 63.26
CA ALA A 319 -6.64 16.81 61.97
C ALA A 319 -6.91 15.81 60.82
N SER A 320 -7.71 14.77 61.04
CA SER A 320 -8.00 13.71 60.07
C SER A 320 -8.69 14.20 58.80
N ALA A 321 -9.34 15.36 58.85
CA ALA A 321 -9.92 16.02 57.68
C ALA A 321 -8.90 16.79 56.82
N SER A 322 -7.63 16.89 57.24
CA SER A 322 -6.58 17.51 56.41
C SER A 322 -6.16 16.59 55.26
N ASP A 323 -5.81 17.16 54.10
CA ASP A 323 -5.45 16.38 52.90
C ASP A 323 -4.36 17.08 52.06
N THR A 324 -3.65 16.31 51.24
CA THR A 324 -2.72 16.84 50.23
C THR A 324 -3.49 17.46 49.06
N ASN A 325 -2.80 18.20 48.20
CA ASN A 325 -3.37 18.65 46.93
C ASN A 325 -2.44 18.25 45.78
N PRO A 326 -2.77 17.19 45.03
CA PRO A 326 -4.04 16.44 45.00
C PRO A 326 -4.28 15.53 46.23
N PRO A 327 -5.53 15.16 46.53
CA PRO A 327 -5.92 14.28 47.65
C PRO A 327 -5.23 12.91 47.69
N GLY A 328 -5.11 12.34 48.90
CA GLY A 328 -4.71 10.94 49.12
C GLY A 328 -3.20 10.70 49.26
N GLY A 329 -2.40 11.76 49.31
CA GLY A 329 -0.99 11.74 49.67
C GLY A 329 -0.78 11.65 51.18
N THR A 330 0.50 11.59 51.60
CA THR A 330 0.85 11.48 53.02
C THR A 330 1.20 12.85 53.61
N LEU A 331 0.48 13.24 54.66
CA LEU A 331 0.78 14.44 55.44
C LEU A 331 1.60 14.12 56.70
N THR A 332 2.33 15.13 57.15
CA THR A 332 2.88 15.18 58.52
C THR A 332 2.29 16.36 59.29
N TYR A 333 2.14 16.19 60.61
CA TYR A 333 1.36 17.10 61.45
C TYR A 333 2.24 17.70 62.56
N VAL A 334 1.94 18.94 62.95
CA VAL A 334 2.46 19.58 64.16
C VAL A 334 1.37 20.44 64.77
N TRP A 335 0.83 20.02 65.90
CA TRP A 335 -0.06 20.81 66.75
C TRP A 335 0.72 21.86 67.52
N GLN A 336 0.18 23.08 67.53
CA GLN A 336 0.75 24.22 68.24
C GLN A 336 -0.33 24.87 69.10
N GLN A 337 -0.06 24.96 70.40
CA GLN A 337 -0.84 25.75 71.33
C GLN A 337 -0.64 27.24 71.01
N THR A 338 -1.74 27.97 70.82
CA THR A 338 -1.73 29.42 70.60
C THR A 338 -2.21 30.18 71.82
N ALA A 339 -3.05 29.56 72.67
CA ALA A 339 -3.48 30.12 73.95
C ALA A 339 -3.87 28.99 74.94
N PRO A 340 -3.63 29.15 76.25
CA PRO A 340 -2.79 30.19 76.87
C PRO A 340 -1.32 30.01 76.47
N GLY A 341 -0.47 31.04 76.63
CA GLY A 341 0.96 30.92 76.28
C GLY A 341 1.80 30.11 77.28
N SER A 342 1.28 29.90 78.50
CA SER A 342 1.91 29.12 79.57
C SER A 342 0.83 28.66 80.57
N PRO A 343 0.96 27.47 81.17
CA PRO A 343 1.94 26.44 80.85
C PRO A 343 1.66 25.78 79.49
N THR A 344 2.70 25.16 78.91
CA THR A 344 2.53 24.35 77.70
C THR A 344 1.73 23.08 78.04
N ILE A 345 0.68 22.84 77.29
CA ILE A 345 -0.19 21.67 77.43
C ILE A 345 0.50 20.49 76.73
N SER A 346 0.71 19.40 77.49
CA SER A 346 1.24 18.16 76.93
C SER A 346 0.15 17.43 76.15
N LEU A 347 0.46 17.06 74.91
CA LEU A 347 -0.44 16.31 74.03
C LEU A 347 -0.06 14.82 74.04
N ALA A 348 -1.05 13.94 74.17
CA ALA A 348 -0.90 12.50 74.00
C ALA A 348 -1.40 12.07 72.61
N PRO A 349 -0.70 11.16 71.88
CA PRO A 349 0.60 10.60 72.25
C PRO A 349 1.76 11.59 72.08
N ASN A 350 1.58 12.62 71.25
CA ASN A 350 2.51 13.73 71.05
C ASN A 350 1.84 14.81 70.16
N ASN A 351 2.53 15.92 69.91
CA ASN A 351 2.05 16.99 69.05
C ASN A 351 2.15 16.70 67.54
N LYS A 352 2.60 15.52 67.11
CA LYS A 352 2.71 15.14 65.69
C LYS A 352 1.67 14.13 65.23
N ALA A 353 0.77 13.71 66.12
CA ALA A 353 -0.30 12.78 65.80
C ALA A 353 -1.43 13.46 65.02
N VAL A 354 -2.09 12.70 64.13
CA VAL A 354 -3.30 13.13 63.41
C VAL A 354 -4.40 13.50 64.41
N ILE A 355 -4.58 12.63 65.41
CA ILE A 355 -5.47 12.83 66.54
C ILE A 355 -4.60 12.90 67.79
N ALA A 356 -4.76 13.97 68.56
CA ALA A 356 -4.07 14.17 69.82
C ALA A 356 -5.08 14.51 70.92
N THR A 357 -4.77 14.18 72.15
CA THR A 357 -5.61 14.52 73.31
C THR A 357 -4.83 15.24 74.37
N PHE A 358 -5.53 16.00 75.21
CA PHE A 358 -4.97 16.58 76.43
C PHE A 358 -5.99 16.58 77.56
N ALA A 359 -5.50 16.61 78.80
CA ALA A 359 -6.34 16.87 79.96
C ALA A 359 -6.50 18.39 80.12
N ALA A 360 -7.75 18.86 80.23
CA ALA A 360 -8.10 20.26 80.29
C ALA A 360 -7.41 20.93 81.51
N PRO A 361 -6.55 21.94 81.29
CA PRO A 361 -5.81 22.60 82.37
C PRO A 361 -6.74 23.46 83.24
N ALA A 362 -6.41 23.60 84.52
CA ALA A 362 -7.15 24.49 85.42
C ALA A 362 -7.03 25.96 84.97
N PRO A 363 -8.13 26.74 85.02
CA PRO A 363 -8.08 28.19 84.85
C PRO A 363 -7.07 28.87 85.78
N PRO A 364 -6.50 30.04 85.40
CA PRO A 364 -5.67 30.82 86.29
C PRO A 364 -6.40 31.15 87.60
N ALA A 365 -5.64 31.25 88.70
CA ALA A 365 -6.22 31.55 90.01
C ALA A 365 -7.07 32.84 89.95
N GLY A 366 -8.33 32.74 90.41
CA GLY A 366 -9.28 33.84 90.40
C GLY A 366 -10.09 34.01 89.10
N GLN A 367 -9.95 33.10 88.13
CA GLN A 367 -10.76 33.08 86.90
C GLN A 367 -11.72 31.87 86.89
N ASP A 368 -12.97 32.10 86.50
CA ASP A 368 -13.98 31.02 86.39
C ASP A 368 -13.79 30.15 85.14
N SER A 369 -13.08 30.65 84.13
CA SER A 369 -12.78 29.91 82.90
C SER A 369 -11.52 30.38 82.19
N GLN A 370 -11.02 29.55 81.28
CA GLN A 370 -9.97 29.90 80.32
C GLN A 370 -10.27 29.34 78.93
N VAL A 371 -9.82 30.01 77.88
CA VAL A 371 -9.88 29.48 76.51
C VAL A 371 -8.55 28.82 76.17
N VAL A 372 -8.62 27.57 75.72
CA VAL A 372 -7.48 26.84 75.17
C VAL A 372 -7.65 26.78 73.67
N THR A 373 -6.64 27.26 72.94
CA THR A 373 -6.66 27.35 71.48
C THR A 373 -5.44 26.66 70.87
N PHE A 374 -5.68 25.89 69.82
CA PHE A 374 -4.65 25.22 69.03
C PHE A 374 -4.79 25.52 67.53
N LYS A 375 -3.68 25.35 66.81
CA LYS A 375 -3.65 25.19 65.35
C LYS A 375 -2.87 23.93 65.00
N VAL A 376 -3.12 23.38 63.82
CA VAL A 376 -2.26 22.34 63.24
C VAL A 376 -1.56 22.87 61.99
N LYS A 377 -0.25 22.67 61.92
CA LYS A 377 0.51 22.77 60.68
C LYS A 377 0.54 21.39 60.04
N VAL A 378 0.15 21.32 58.77
CA VAL A 378 0.32 20.11 57.95
C VAL A 378 1.38 20.33 56.89
N THR A 379 2.16 19.29 56.61
CA THR A 379 3.26 19.32 55.65
C THR A 379 3.12 18.18 54.64
N ASP A 380 2.96 18.54 53.37
CA ASP A 380 3.09 17.67 52.20
C ASP A 380 4.54 17.74 51.68
N LYS A 381 5.25 16.61 51.67
CA LYS A 381 6.66 16.58 51.25
C LYS A 381 6.85 16.48 49.74
N ASP A 382 5.80 16.09 49.02
CA ASP A 382 5.81 15.92 47.57
C ASP A 382 5.57 17.25 46.85
N ALA A 383 5.02 18.25 47.55
CA ALA A 383 4.93 19.62 47.08
C ALA A 383 6.32 20.32 47.00
N PRO A 384 6.50 21.30 46.09
CA PRO A 384 7.69 22.15 46.06
C PRO A 384 7.92 22.84 47.40
N THR A 385 9.18 23.07 47.81
CA THR A 385 9.56 23.54 49.16
C THR A 385 8.76 24.74 49.67
N GLN A 386 8.39 25.67 48.78
CA GLN A 386 7.61 26.88 49.11
C GLN A 386 6.09 26.63 49.28
N GLN A 387 5.61 25.46 48.92
CA GLN A 387 4.20 25.05 48.95
C GLN A 387 3.95 23.83 49.84
N GLN A 388 4.95 23.38 50.60
CA GLN A 388 4.82 22.17 51.42
C GLN A 388 3.89 22.33 52.63
N ASN A 389 3.66 23.56 53.09
CA ASN A 389 3.11 23.80 54.42
C ASN A 389 1.82 24.63 54.37
N SER A 390 0.83 24.18 55.14
CA SER A 390 -0.40 24.95 55.43
C SER A 390 -0.73 24.88 56.91
N GLU A 391 -1.35 25.94 57.44
CA GLU A 391 -1.86 25.98 58.82
C GLU A 391 -3.38 26.04 58.84
N SER A 392 -3.99 25.38 59.82
CA SER A 392 -5.43 25.45 60.03
C SER A 392 -5.85 26.80 60.62
N ALA A 393 -7.15 27.10 60.52
CA ALA A 393 -7.78 28.06 61.42
C ALA A 393 -7.58 27.61 62.90
N PRO A 394 -7.50 28.55 63.86
CA PRO A 394 -7.46 28.20 65.26
C PRO A 394 -8.76 27.52 65.70
N VAL A 395 -8.62 26.48 66.52
CA VAL A 395 -9.73 25.77 67.17
C VAL A 395 -9.62 25.93 68.68
N SER A 396 -10.75 26.16 69.36
CA SER A 396 -10.78 26.50 70.78
C SER A 396 -11.77 25.66 71.58
N THR A 397 -11.42 25.40 72.84
CA THR A 397 -12.34 24.90 73.86
C THR A 397 -12.30 25.82 75.07
N THR A 398 -13.44 26.01 75.73
CA THR A 398 -13.53 26.75 76.99
C THR A 398 -13.42 25.77 78.15
N VAL A 399 -12.44 25.97 79.03
CA VAL A 399 -12.26 25.16 80.23
C VAL A 399 -12.78 25.93 81.44
N TYR A 400 -13.76 25.37 82.13
CA TYR A 400 -14.33 25.94 83.34
C TYR A 400 -13.63 25.38 84.60
N ALA A 401 -13.55 26.22 85.64
CA ALA A 401 -13.17 25.76 86.97
C ALA A 401 -14.20 24.76 87.49
N LEU A 402 -13.78 23.82 88.33
CA LEU A 402 -14.73 22.95 89.01
C LEU A 402 -15.66 23.79 89.90
N PRO A 403 -16.96 23.44 90.01
CA PRO A 403 -17.86 24.15 90.89
C PRO A 403 -17.36 24.06 92.34
N THR A 404 -17.09 25.21 92.97
CA THR A 404 -16.88 25.27 94.42
C THR A 404 -18.24 25.26 95.11
N ALA A 405 -18.51 24.22 95.91
CA ALA A 405 -19.67 24.20 96.79
C ALA A 405 -19.53 25.34 97.83
N ASN A 406 -20.48 26.28 97.84
CA ASN A 406 -20.61 27.30 98.86
C ASN A 406 -21.84 26.96 99.71
N ALA A 407 -21.62 26.52 100.95
CA ALA A 407 -22.70 26.18 101.88
C ALA A 407 -23.46 27.40 102.43
N GLY A 408 -23.08 28.61 102.00
CA GLY A 408 -23.56 29.87 102.57
C GLY A 408 -22.90 30.17 103.92
N PRO A 409 -23.12 31.37 104.48
CA PRO A 409 -22.74 31.68 105.85
C PRO A 409 -23.52 30.80 106.82
N ASP A 410 -22.87 30.33 107.89
CA ASP A 410 -23.52 29.65 109.00
C ASP A 410 -24.74 30.46 109.46
N GLN A 411 -25.93 29.85 109.42
CA GLN A 411 -27.14 30.47 109.94
C GLN A 411 -27.14 30.29 111.46
N ASN A 412 -27.03 31.41 112.19
CA ASN A 412 -27.23 31.40 113.63
C ASN A 412 -28.70 31.09 113.91
N VAL A 413 -28.97 29.97 114.57
CA VAL A 413 -30.31 29.64 115.08
C VAL A 413 -30.42 30.31 116.47
N ASP A 414 -31.32 31.28 116.63
CA ASP A 414 -31.62 31.85 117.94
C ASP A 414 -32.14 30.74 118.87
N GLN A 415 -31.62 30.73 120.11
CA GLN A 415 -31.76 29.63 121.09
C GLN A 415 -33.19 29.36 121.55
#